data_AF-A0A368H3Z5-F1
#
_entry.id   AF-A0A368H3Z5-F1
#
_cell.length_a   1.000
_cell.length_b   1.000
_cell.length_c   1.000
_cell.angle_alpha   90.00
_cell.angle_beta   90.00
_cell.angle_gamma   90.00
#
_symmetry.space_group_name_H-M   'P 1'
#
loop_
_entity.id
_entity.type
_entity.pdbx_description
1 polymer ?
#
loop_
_entity_poly.entity_id
_entity_poly.type
_entity_poly.pdbx_seq_one_letter_code
_entity_poly.pdbx_strand_id
1 'polypeptide(L)'
;MSLLGQINSLLSYLPDVPIPKKKSSPVTAVIPRNSSPHCADMSSIIRLAGLSGAIGVAVGAYGAHVIRDDEKVDARRKKAFEVGSRYHLIHTLALLAAPNARYPWVTSAVFLSGIVMFCGPCYHYSITANESSRRFTPIGGVLFIIGWLTFIL
;
A
#
# COMPACT_ATOMS: atom_id res chain seq x y z
N MET A 1 -23.47 -47.62 33.04
CA MET A 1 -24.38 -47.21 31.95
C MET A 1 -23.53 -46.85 30.74
N SER A 2 -23.75 -47.52 29.61
CA SER A 2 -22.92 -47.40 28.41
C SER A 2 -23.19 -46.07 27.68
N LEU A 3 -22.12 -45.40 27.23
CA LEU A 3 -22.13 -44.14 26.47
C LEU A 3 -23.10 -44.18 25.27
N LEU A 4 -23.31 -45.37 24.70
CA LEU A 4 -24.23 -45.63 23.59
C LEU A 4 -25.70 -45.40 23.95
N GLY A 5 -26.09 -45.61 25.22
CA GLY A 5 -27.46 -45.39 25.67
C GLY A 5 -27.84 -43.90 25.77
N GLN A 6 -26.87 -43.05 26.12
CA GLN A 6 -27.07 -41.59 26.18
C GLN A 6 -27.25 -40.97 24.80
N ILE A 7 -26.57 -41.51 23.78
CA ILE A 7 -26.67 -41.03 22.39
C ILE A 7 -28.05 -41.35 21.80
N ASN A 8 -28.55 -42.58 22.01
CA ASN A 8 -29.88 -42.97 21.51
C ASN A 8 -31.01 -42.19 22.18
N SER A 9 -30.87 -41.86 23.46
CA SER A 9 -31.83 -41.01 24.17
C SER A 9 -31.82 -39.58 23.63
N LEU A 10 -30.69 -39.03 23.20
CA LEU A 10 -30.62 -37.70 22.59
C LEU A 10 -31.18 -37.69 21.16
N LEU A 11 -31.00 -38.77 20.40
CA LEU A 11 -31.57 -38.92 19.06
C LEU A 11 -33.10 -38.97 19.05
N SER A 12 -33.73 -39.50 20.11
CA SER A 12 -35.20 -39.50 20.23
C SER A 12 -35.82 -38.13 20.58
N TYR A 13 -35.00 -37.16 20.99
CA TYR A 13 -35.45 -35.78 21.27
C TYR A 13 -35.32 -34.83 20.07
N LEU A 14 -34.75 -35.28 18.94
CA LEU A 14 -34.68 -34.46 17.73
C LEU A 14 -36.06 -34.46 17.03
N PRO A 15 -36.69 -33.29 16.84
CA PRO A 15 -37.93 -33.22 16.08
C PRO A 15 -37.67 -33.57 14.61
N ASP A 16 -38.58 -34.30 13.98
CA ASP A 16 -38.57 -34.57 12.53
C ASP A 16 -38.79 -33.25 11.77
N VAL A 17 -37.69 -32.54 11.51
CA VAL A 17 -37.70 -31.31 10.72
C VAL A 17 -37.82 -31.69 9.25
N PRO A 18 -38.90 -31.30 8.54
CA PRO A 18 -39.01 -31.52 7.11
C PRO A 18 -37.94 -30.69 6.40
N ILE A 19 -36.93 -31.33 5.82
CA ILE A 19 -35.89 -30.63 5.06
C ILE A 19 -36.49 -30.13 3.73
N PRO A 20 -36.50 -28.81 3.47
CA PRO A 20 -36.99 -28.29 2.20
C PRO A 20 -36.07 -28.76 1.07
N LYS A 21 -36.62 -29.51 0.11
CA LYS A 21 -35.90 -29.93 -1.10
C LYS A 21 -35.56 -28.70 -1.94
N LYS A 22 -34.29 -28.29 -1.93
CA LYS A 22 -33.76 -27.22 -2.77
C LYS A 22 -33.94 -27.62 -4.25
N LYS A 23 -34.84 -26.96 -4.98
CA LYS A 23 -34.89 -27.04 -6.45
C LYS A 23 -33.61 -26.39 -7.00
N SER A 24 -32.68 -27.20 -7.47
CA SER A 24 -31.51 -26.73 -8.22
C SER A 24 -31.94 -26.40 -9.65
N SER A 25 -32.27 -25.14 -9.91
CA SER A 25 -32.28 -24.63 -11.28
C SER A 25 -30.83 -24.57 -11.79
N PRO A 26 -30.53 -25.00 -13.03
CA PRO A 26 -29.22 -24.82 -13.61
C PRO A 26 -29.08 -23.36 -14.02
N VAL A 27 -28.67 -22.51 -13.07
CA VAL A 27 -28.28 -21.14 -13.39
C VAL A 27 -26.87 -21.22 -13.99
N THR A 28 -26.82 -21.58 -15.26
CA THR A 28 -25.70 -21.26 -16.15
C THR A 28 -25.73 -19.76 -16.39
N ALA A 29 -25.36 -18.97 -15.38
CA ALA A 29 -25.00 -17.57 -15.57
C ALA A 29 -23.52 -17.55 -15.99
N VAL A 30 -23.27 -17.81 -17.28
CA VAL A 30 -22.04 -17.32 -17.91
C VAL A 30 -22.17 -15.81 -17.90
N ILE A 31 -21.68 -15.18 -16.84
CA ILE A 31 -21.45 -13.74 -16.82
C ILE A 31 -20.26 -13.53 -17.78
N PRO A 32 -20.44 -12.87 -18.94
CA PRO A 32 -19.28 -12.32 -19.61
C PRO A 32 -18.70 -11.31 -18.62
N ARG A 33 -17.60 -11.66 -17.95
CA ARG A 33 -16.73 -10.66 -17.32
C ARG A 33 -16.19 -9.82 -18.47
N ASN A 34 -16.99 -8.84 -18.90
CA ASN A 34 -16.47 -7.72 -19.65
C ASN A 34 -15.57 -6.97 -18.68
N SER A 35 -14.33 -7.45 -18.61
CA SER A 35 -13.27 -6.87 -17.83
C SER A 35 -12.86 -5.63 -18.61
N SER A 36 -13.66 -4.57 -18.51
CA SER A 36 -13.32 -3.30 -19.11
C SER A 36 -11.88 -2.97 -18.69
N PRO A 37 -10.94 -2.74 -19.62
CA PRO A 37 -9.52 -2.58 -19.30
C PRO A 37 -9.25 -1.45 -18.28
N HIS A 38 -10.20 -0.52 -18.17
CA HIS A 38 -10.19 0.59 -17.22
C HIS A 38 -10.20 0.18 -15.73
N CYS A 39 -10.73 -1.00 -15.38
CA CYS A 39 -10.78 -1.48 -13.98
C CYS A 39 -9.47 -2.19 -13.55
N ALA A 40 -8.78 -2.85 -14.49
CA ALA A 40 -7.50 -3.49 -14.24
C ALA A 40 -6.37 -2.47 -13.99
N ASP A 41 -6.46 -1.31 -14.63
CA ASP A 41 -5.46 -0.24 -14.52
C ASP A 41 -5.37 0.34 -13.10
N MET A 42 -6.51 0.71 -12.50
CA MET A 42 -6.54 1.34 -11.17
C MET A 42 -6.06 0.39 -10.06
N SER A 43 -6.31 -0.91 -10.23
CA SER A 43 -5.82 -1.94 -9.30
C SER A 43 -4.29 -1.96 -9.23
N SER A 44 -3.61 -1.64 -10.33
CA SER A 44 -2.14 -1.60 -10.38
C SER A 44 -1.57 -0.41 -9.60
N ILE A 45 -2.22 0.76 -9.67
CA ILE A 45 -1.83 1.97 -8.90
C ILE A 45 -1.90 1.68 -7.39
N ILE A 46 -2.98 1.06 -6.92
CA ILE A 46 -3.14 0.71 -5.51
C ILE A 46 -2.06 -0.27 -5.05
N ARG A 47 -1.69 -1.25 -5.90
CA ARG A 47 -0.60 -2.20 -5.60
C ARG A 47 0.76 -1.48 -5.50
N LEU A 48 1.03 -0.52 -6.39
CA LEU A 48 2.24 0.31 -6.33
C LEU A 48 2.26 1.17 -5.06
N ALA A 49 1.14 1.77 -4.68
CA ALA A 49 1.01 2.52 -3.43
C ALA A 49 1.25 1.62 -2.20
N GLY A 50 0.69 0.41 -2.20
CA GLY A 50 0.93 -0.58 -1.13
C GLY A 50 2.40 -0.97 -1.00
N LEU A 51 3.07 -1.24 -2.13
CA LEU A 51 4.50 -1.55 -2.14
C LEU A 51 5.34 -0.36 -1.65
N SER A 52 5.06 0.84 -2.15
CA SER A 52 5.72 2.07 -1.72
C SER A 52 5.54 2.29 -0.21
N GLY A 53 4.35 2.03 0.32
CA GLY A 53 4.06 2.13 1.75
C GLY A 53 4.84 1.14 2.59
N ALA A 54 4.91 -0.13 2.16
CA ALA A 54 5.71 -1.13 2.83
C ALA A 54 7.19 -0.74 2.88
N ILE A 55 7.74 -0.23 1.78
CA ILE A 55 9.12 0.28 1.73
C ILE A 55 9.27 1.49 2.64
N GLY A 56 8.35 2.46 2.59
CA GLY A 56 8.38 3.66 3.42
C GLY A 56 8.38 3.34 4.92
N VAL A 57 7.57 2.36 5.36
CA VAL A 57 7.53 1.92 6.75
C VAL A 57 8.83 1.20 7.14
N ALA A 58 9.32 0.29 6.30
CA ALA A 58 10.57 -0.43 6.57
C ALA A 58 11.76 0.54 6.69
N VAL A 59 11.87 1.49 5.77
CA VAL A 59 12.92 2.52 5.81
C VAL A 59 12.73 3.44 7.01
N GLY A 60 11.49 3.87 7.32
CA GLY A 60 11.20 4.67 8.51
C GLY A 60 11.61 3.99 9.82
N ALA A 61 11.29 2.70 9.97
CA ALA A 61 11.69 1.89 11.13
C ALA A 61 13.22 1.76 11.23
N TYR A 62 13.90 1.53 10.11
CA TYR A 62 15.37 1.51 10.04
C TYR A 62 15.97 2.84 10.50
N GLY A 63 15.40 3.97 10.10
CA GLY A 63 15.84 5.29 10.54
C GLY A 63 15.71 5.50 12.04
N ALA A 64 14.57 5.09 12.60
CA ALA A 64 14.24 5.29 14.00
C ALA A 64 15.10 4.45 14.95
N HIS A 65 15.48 3.23 14.54
CA HIS A 65 16.21 2.29 15.39
C HIS A 65 17.70 2.18 15.08
N VAL A 66 18.10 2.32 13.81
CA VAL A 66 19.50 2.14 13.41
C VAL A 66 20.20 3.48 13.26
N ILE A 67 19.69 4.35 12.38
CA ILE A 67 20.37 5.62 12.07
C ILE A 67 20.30 6.60 13.23
N ARG A 68 19.19 6.64 13.97
CA ARG A 68 19.02 7.58 15.09
C ARG A 68 20.01 7.30 16.23
N ASP A 69 20.28 6.03 16.51
CA ASP A 69 21.12 5.61 17.63
C ASP A 69 22.60 5.40 17.22
N ASP A 70 22.90 5.42 15.91
CA ASP A 70 24.28 5.37 15.42
C ASP A 70 25.02 6.70 15.65
N GLU A 71 26.02 6.68 16.52
CA GLU A 71 26.87 7.85 16.83
C GLU A 71 27.77 8.29 15.66
N LYS A 72 28.02 7.42 14.68
CA LYS A 72 28.87 7.72 13.51
C LYS A 72 28.13 8.56 12.46
N VAL A 73 26.82 8.70 12.58
CA VAL A 73 26.01 9.51 11.67
C VAL A 73 25.83 10.89 12.28
N ASP A 74 26.19 11.95 11.56
CA ASP A 74 25.97 13.31 12.05
C ASP A 74 24.49 13.71 12.04
N ALA A 75 24.15 14.73 12.84
CA ALA A 75 22.78 15.20 13.00
C ALA A 75 22.12 15.63 11.68
N ARG A 76 22.88 16.15 10.71
CA ARG A 76 22.35 16.59 9.42
C ARG A 76 21.93 15.40 8.56
N ARG A 77 22.74 14.34 8.54
CA ARG A 77 22.40 13.06 7.87
C ARG A 77 21.21 12.37 8.54
N LYS A 78 21.15 12.34 9.87
CA LYS A 78 19.98 11.82 10.62
C LYS A 78 18.71 12.57 10.22
N LYS A 79 18.78 13.91 10.19
CA LYS A 79 17.65 14.75 9.79
C LYS A 79 17.24 14.53 8.33
N ALA A 80 18.20 14.39 7.42
CA ALA A 80 17.91 14.11 6.02
C ALA A 80 17.16 12.77 5.84
N PHE A 81 17.55 11.74 6.58
CA PHE A 81 16.84 10.46 6.57
C PHE A 81 15.41 10.57 7.10
N GLU A 82 15.25 11.25 8.25
CA GLU A 82 13.94 11.49 8.85
C GLU A 82 13.01 12.21 7.87
N VAL A 83 13.48 13.30 7.25
CA VAL A 83 12.73 14.05 6.25
C VAL A 83 12.39 13.17 5.04
N GLY A 84 13.35 12.41 4.52
CA GLY A 84 13.12 11.48 3.42
C GLY A 84 12.04 10.44 3.73
N SER A 85 12.09 9.81 4.92
CA SER A 85 11.10 8.82 5.38
C SER A 85 9.70 9.40 5.53
N ARG A 86 9.60 10.59 6.14
CA ARG A 86 8.33 11.30 6.30
C ARG A 86 7.72 11.65 4.95
N TYR A 87 8.50 12.21 4.03
CA TYR A 87 8.01 12.57 2.70
C TYR A 87 7.59 11.32 1.90
N HIS A 88 8.33 10.22 1.99
CA HIS A 88 7.99 8.96 1.33
C HIS A 88 6.60 8.47 1.77
N LEU A 89 6.34 8.41 3.07
CA LEU A 89 5.04 7.96 3.59
C LEU A 89 3.90 8.91 3.21
N ILE A 90 4.09 10.23 3.37
CA ILE A 90 3.07 11.22 2.99
C ILE A 90 2.69 11.10 1.52
N HIS A 91 3.68 10.97 0.63
CA HIS A 91 3.44 10.95 -0.82
C HIS A 91 3.02 9.56 -1.29
N THR A 92 3.29 8.51 -0.53
CA THR A 92 2.66 7.20 -0.72
C THR A 92 1.16 7.27 -0.44
N LEU A 93 0.74 7.95 0.63
CA LEU A 93 -0.69 8.13 0.91
C LEU A 93 -1.37 8.96 -0.19
N ALA A 94 -0.69 9.97 -0.71
CA ALA A 94 -1.15 10.70 -1.89
C ALA A 94 -1.24 9.79 -3.14
N LEU A 95 -0.24 8.94 -3.37
CA LEU A 95 -0.25 7.93 -4.44
C LEU A 95 -1.40 6.93 -4.29
N LEU A 96 -1.75 6.54 -3.06
CA LEU A 96 -2.91 5.70 -2.78
C LEU A 96 -4.23 6.40 -3.14
N ALA A 97 -4.30 7.73 -3.00
CA ALA A 97 -5.44 8.54 -3.39
C ALA A 97 -5.49 8.86 -4.90
N ALA A 98 -4.38 8.65 -5.64
CA ALA A 98 -4.26 8.96 -7.07
C ALA A 98 -5.33 8.37 -7.99
N PRO A 99 -5.93 7.19 -7.73
CA PRO A 99 -7.05 6.69 -8.54
C PRO A 99 -8.28 7.62 -8.57
N ASN A 100 -8.41 8.54 -7.62
CA ASN A 100 -9.51 9.51 -7.56
C ASN A 100 -9.22 10.82 -8.34
N ALA A 101 -8.00 11.01 -8.87
CA ALA A 101 -7.66 12.18 -9.66
C ALA A 101 -8.27 12.10 -11.07
N ARG A 102 -8.39 13.25 -11.75
CA ARG A 102 -8.83 13.31 -13.15
C ARG A 102 -7.96 12.49 -14.09
N TYR A 103 -6.64 12.46 -13.85
CA TYR A 103 -5.64 11.74 -14.64
C TYR A 103 -4.81 10.79 -13.77
N PRO A 104 -5.37 9.66 -13.32
CA PRO A 104 -4.80 8.83 -12.26
C PRO A 104 -3.41 8.29 -12.57
N TRP A 105 -3.13 7.92 -13.83
CA TRP A 105 -1.80 7.45 -14.25
C TRP A 105 -0.73 8.53 -14.22
N VAL A 106 -1.07 9.73 -14.68
CA VAL A 106 -0.16 10.87 -14.67
C VAL A 106 0.13 11.27 -13.23
N THR A 107 -0.90 11.41 -12.40
CA THR A 107 -0.77 11.69 -10.97
C THR A 107 0.12 10.64 -10.29
N SER A 108 -0.11 9.36 -10.57
CA SER A 108 0.67 8.26 -9.99
C SER A 108 2.15 8.28 -10.41
N ALA A 109 2.42 8.48 -11.70
CA ALA A 109 3.78 8.57 -12.23
C ALA A 109 4.55 9.75 -11.65
N VAL A 110 3.88 10.91 -11.47
CA VAL A 110 4.49 12.11 -10.89
C VAL A 110 4.82 11.89 -9.41
N PHE A 111 3.91 11.30 -8.62
CA PHE A 111 4.21 10.98 -7.22
C PHE A 111 5.31 9.94 -7.08
N LEU A 112 5.28 8.86 -7.87
CA LEU A 112 6.28 7.80 -7.79
C LEU A 112 7.66 8.30 -8.18
N SER A 113 7.76 9.09 -9.25
CA SER A 113 9.03 9.72 -9.64
C SER A 113 9.52 10.72 -8.59
N GLY A 114 8.62 11.50 -7.99
CA GLY A 114 8.94 12.36 -6.85
C GLY A 114 9.51 11.59 -5.65
N ILE A 115 8.90 10.46 -5.27
CA ILE A 115 9.38 9.60 -4.17
C ILE A 115 10.81 9.13 -4.46
N VAL A 116 11.07 8.61 -5.66
CA VAL A 116 12.40 8.11 -6.02
C VAL A 116 13.43 9.23 -6.03
N MET A 117 13.12 10.38 -6.65
CA MET A 117 14.09 11.49 -6.83
C MET A 117 14.28 12.34 -5.57
N PHE A 118 13.29 12.40 -4.67
CA PHE A 118 13.43 13.11 -3.39
C PHE A 118 13.96 12.18 -2.30
N CYS A 119 13.25 11.08 -2.02
CA CYS A 119 13.54 10.21 -0.88
C CYS A 119 14.77 9.33 -1.12
N GLY A 120 14.97 8.83 -2.35
CA GLY A 120 16.13 8.01 -2.70
C GLY A 120 17.48 8.68 -2.38
N PRO A 121 17.73 9.89 -2.89
CA PRO A 121 18.93 10.66 -2.54
C PRO A 121 19.08 11.00 -1.06
N CYS A 122 17.98 11.25 -0.34
CA CYS A 122 18.01 11.48 1.11
C CYS A 122 18.51 10.24 1.86
N TYR A 123 18.02 9.05 1.50
CA TYR A 123 18.49 7.80 2.09
C TYR A 123 19.95 7.52 1.72
N HIS A 124 20.31 7.69 0.45
CA HIS A 124 21.69 7.49 0.00
C HIS A 124 22.68 8.43 0.71
N TYR A 125 22.36 9.72 0.81
CA TYR A 125 23.18 10.69 1.53
C TYR A 125 23.33 10.33 3.01
N SER A 126 22.26 9.88 3.65
CA SER A 126 22.31 9.52 5.07
C SER A 126 23.22 8.33 5.36
N ILE A 127 23.39 7.39 4.42
CA ILE A 127 24.21 6.19 4.61
C ILE A 127 25.65 6.43 4.13
N THR A 128 25.81 7.02 2.94
CA THR A 128 27.12 7.16 2.27
C THR A 128 27.85 8.46 2.61
N ALA A 129 27.18 9.43 3.24
CA ALA A 129 27.67 10.80 3.47
C ALA A 129 28.02 11.60 2.19
N ASN A 130 27.72 11.06 1.00
CA ASN A 130 28.03 11.70 -0.28
C ASN A 130 26.96 12.74 -0.64
N GLU A 131 27.34 14.01 -0.68
CA GLU A 131 26.42 15.12 -0.97
C GLU A 131 25.97 15.22 -2.43
N SER A 132 26.69 14.58 -3.38
CA SER A 132 26.40 14.69 -4.81
C SER A 132 24.98 14.23 -5.16
N SER A 133 24.48 13.19 -4.48
CA SER A 133 23.12 12.69 -4.72
C SER A 133 22.03 13.73 -4.38
N ARG A 134 22.28 14.68 -3.47
CA ARG A 134 21.29 15.70 -3.05
C ARG A 134 20.92 16.68 -4.17
N ARG A 135 21.68 16.74 -5.25
CA ARG A 135 21.35 17.58 -6.42
C ARG A 135 20.03 17.18 -7.08
N PHE A 136 19.61 15.93 -6.93
CA PHE A 136 18.34 15.43 -7.48
C PHE A 136 17.13 15.71 -6.59
N THR A 137 17.34 15.90 -5.28
CA THR A 137 16.29 16.20 -4.30
C THR A 137 15.38 17.39 -4.68
N PRO A 138 15.87 18.55 -5.15
CA PRO A 138 14.99 19.66 -5.54
C PRO A 138 14.05 19.30 -6.70
N ILE A 139 14.50 18.46 -7.64
CA ILE A 139 13.68 17.99 -8.76
C ILE A 139 12.51 17.14 -8.24
N GLY A 140 12.78 16.24 -7.28
CA GLY A 140 11.74 15.46 -6.62
C GLY A 140 10.74 16.33 -5.85
N GLY A 141 11.20 17.42 -5.22
CA GLY A 141 10.32 18.38 -4.54
C GLY A 141 9.36 19.09 -5.50
N VAL A 142 9.84 19.48 -6.69
CA VAL A 142 9.00 20.07 -7.75
C VAL A 142 7.97 19.06 -8.25
N LEU A 143 8.38 17.80 -8.45
CA LEU A 143 7.45 16.72 -8.84
C LEU A 143 6.34 16.52 -7.82
N PHE A 144 6.65 16.56 -6.53
CA PHE A 144 5.63 16.51 -5.49
C PHE A 144 4.62 17.65 -5.57
N ILE A 145 5.09 18.89 -5.76
CA ILE A 145 4.20 20.05 -5.96
C ILE A 145 3.27 19.81 -7.15
N ILE A 146 3.82 19.41 -8.30
CA ILE A 146 3.02 19.10 -9.49
C ILE A 146 2.02 17.98 -9.20
N GLY A 147 2.44 16.91 -8.52
CA GLY A 147 1.59 15.79 -8.14
C GLY A 147 0.37 16.24 -7.35
N TRP A 148 0.55 17.11 -6.34
CA TRP A 148 -0.56 17.69 -5.59
C TRP A 148 -1.46 18.58 -6.45
N LEU A 149 -0.88 19.37 -7.37
CA LEU A 149 -1.67 20.19 -8.30
C LEU A 149 -2.51 19.34 -9.26
N THR A 150 -2.09 18.12 -9.61
CA THR A 150 -2.89 17.24 -10.48
C THR A 150 -4.23 16.82 -9.87
N PHE A 151 -4.38 16.89 -8.54
CA PHE A 151 -5.68 16.62 -7.88
C PHE A 151 -6.71 17.75 -8.07
N ILE A 152 -6.28 18.93 -8.52
CA ILE A 152 -7.17 20.08 -8.76
C ILE A 152 -7.86 19.99 -10.14
N LEU A 153 -7.30 19.20 -11.05
CA LEU A 153 -7.75 19.07 -12.45
C LEU A 153 -9.06 18.30 -12.62
#